data_AF-A0A1V6NTR1-F1
#
_entry.id   AF-A0A1V6NTR1-F1
#
_cell.length_a   1.000
_cell.length_b   1.000
_cell.length_c   1.000
_cell.angle_alpha   90.00
_cell.angle_beta   90.00
_cell.angle_gamma   90.00
#
_symmetry.space_group_name_H-M   'P 1'
#
loop_
_entity.id
_entity.type
_entity.pdbx_description
1 polymer ?
#
loop_
_entity_poly.entity_id
_entity_poly.type
_entity_poly.pdbx_seq_one_letter_code
_entity_poly.pdbx_strand_id
1 'polypeptide(L)'
;MATPEAQGKRPLRPQSAGGDNPAKKMKGSPAEEPKPTEMQAARCTKPNNFKQVKVKGSNWVNVYKMEAQLAAYLSFKTTSELRQFAISWVCLSAERYFAAAAKGLAKKQPFRFLDTIGGRRQIEGVKDSPVTAWPYTAEDRMDTQINQRKKIVAWCLVKMVADIETYNQATVEANNLKTHQEQQAFLERHKDVASKNGTKLELKFPEKPVGFPKPSMGPFTDLGENQLEVYNRCWELLRYLGTGFHRQNWANRFQSIAVINRGRLVNDTNFPSWMMEKAPVPKVSSSLGNFGQVFESDRLPPIKVTIQWDPIVNLDGTDRLQLEMERASRENITVPSRIQILPWDPRACSTDAQFRDEIRKLFNCKELGMDILTMRLEYYDGKWQTKTDLNVQEELWEDLRDIMSDPGNSDFKFTVAMESFDRDDPTIDIFEDPHNALNLGDLPALFSVDENVDGHEGQEVEAPANAPVLEKSA
;
A
#
# COMPACT_ATOMS: atom_id res chain seq x y z
N MET A 1 -41.69 -42.54 23.67
CA MET A 1 -42.79 -41.97 22.84
C MET A 1 -42.32 -40.64 22.29
N ALA A 2 -41.90 -40.62 21.02
CA ALA A 2 -41.83 -39.46 20.13
C ALA A 2 -41.27 -39.99 18.79
N THR A 3 -42.08 -39.93 17.76
CA THR A 3 -41.86 -40.40 16.39
C THR A 3 -40.91 -39.45 15.63
N PRO A 4 -40.02 -39.94 14.75
CA PRO A 4 -39.30 -39.07 13.82
C PRO A 4 -40.05 -38.95 12.49
N GLU A 5 -40.23 -37.70 12.05
CA GLU A 5 -40.86 -37.31 10.79
C GLU A 5 -40.03 -37.71 9.56
N ALA A 6 -40.71 -38.24 8.56
CA ALA A 6 -40.19 -38.59 7.26
C ALA A 6 -40.09 -37.35 6.36
N GLN A 7 -38.89 -37.04 5.85
CA GLN A 7 -38.70 -36.09 4.76
C GLN A 7 -38.61 -36.80 3.41
N GLY A 8 -39.45 -36.33 2.49
CA GLY A 8 -39.78 -36.94 1.21
C GLY A 8 -38.65 -36.99 0.18
N LYS A 9 -38.64 -38.11 -0.56
CA LYS A 9 -37.86 -38.36 -1.76
C LYS A 9 -38.35 -37.47 -2.92
N ARG A 10 -37.46 -36.71 -3.56
CA ARG A 10 -37.71 -36.07 -4.86
C ARG A 10 -37.58 -37.09 -6.00
N PRO A 11 -38.40 -37.01 -7.07
CA PRO A 11 -38.29 -37.92 -8.21
C PRO A 11 -37.09 -37.61 -9.10
N LEU A 12 -36.42 -38.65 -9.56
CA LEU A 12 -35.36 -38.63 -10.56
C LEU A 12 -35.94 -38.26 -11.93
N ARG A 13 -35.26 -37.35 -12.63
CA ARG A 13 -35.58 -36.92 -14.00
C ARG A 13 -34.99 -37.93 -15.00
N PRO A 14 -35.69 -38.31 -16.08
CA PRO A 14 -35.19 -39.29 -17.04
C PRO A 14 -34.01 -38.73 -17.85
N GLN A 15 -32.94 -39.52 -17.97
CA GLN A 15 -31.87 -39.30 -18.95
C GLN A 15 -32.35 -39.84 -20.30
N SER A 16 -32.41 -38.96 -21.30
CA SER A 16 -32.66 -39.33 -22.69
C SER A 16 -31.41 -39.99 -23.29
N ALA A 17 -31.56 -41.23 -23.72
CA ALA A 17 -30.62 -41.93 -24.58
C ALA A 17 -30.73 -41.43 -26.03
N GLY A 18 -29.65 -41.57 -26.78
CA GLY A 18 -29.70 -41.66 -28.25
C GLY A 18 -28.85 -40.63 -28.99
N GLY A 19 -27.92 -41.13 -29.81
CA GLY A 19 -27.26 -40.33 -30.84
C GLY A 19 -25.94 -40.89 -31.33
N ASP A 20 -25.99 -42.01 -32.05
CA ASP A 20 -24.88 -42.64 -32.76
C ASP A 20 -24.12 -41.71 -33.73
N ASN A 21 -22.83 -42.03 -33.90
CA ASN A 21 -21.92 -41.55 -34.94
C ASN A 21 -22.48 -41.72 -36.37
N PRO A 22 -21.96 -40.96 -37.35
CA PRO A 22 -21.01 -41.64 -38.25
C PRO A 22 -19.80 -40.80 -38.65
N ALA A 23 -18.68 -41.53 -38.70
CA ALA A 23 -17.41 -41.11 -39.28
C ALA A 23 -17.55 -40.69 -40.75
N LYS A 24 -17.12 -39.46 -41.07
CA LYS A 24 -16.82 -39.05 -42.44
C LYS A 24 -15.32 -39.10 -42.69
N LYS A 25 -14.92 -40.01 -43.59
CA LYS A 25 -13.65 -39.98 -44.34
C LYS A 25 -13.52 -38.62 -45.03
N MET A 26 -12.43 -37.89 -44.79
CA MET A 26 -11.99 -36.82 -45.68
C MET A 26 -10.66 -37.21 -46.34
N LYS A 27 -10.74 -37.29 -47.67
CA LYS A 27 -9.66 -37.43 -48.64
C LYS A 27 -8.88 -36.10 -48.64
N GLY A 28 -7.56 -36.19 -48.56
CA GLY A 28 -6.68 -35.02 -48.58
C GLY A 28 -6.75 -34.25 -49.89
N SER A 29 -7.16 -32.99 -49.79
CA SER A 29 -6.80 -31.92 -50.73
C SER A 29 -5.60 -31.17 -50.15
N PRO A 30 -4.73 -30.58 -51.00
CA PRO A 30 -3.59 -29.80 -50.55
C PRO A 30 -4.08 -28.67 -49.64
N ALA A 31 -3.47 -28.54 -48.46
CA ALA A 31 -3.81 -27.51 -47.49
C ALA A 31 -3.53 -26.13 -48.10
N GLU A 32 -4.57 -25.51 -48.64
CA GLU A 32 -4.62 -24.09 -48.91
C GLU A 32 -4.30 -23.38 -47.58
N GLU A 33 -3.25 -22.55 -47.56
CA GLU A 33 -2.85 -21.83 -46.35
C GLU A 33 -4.08 -21.08 -45.81
N PRO A 34 -4.50 -21.34 -44.56
CA PRO A 34 -5.71 -20.76 -44.02
C PRO A 34 -5.55 -19.24 -44.01
N LYS A 35 -6.47 -18.54 -44.71
CA LYS A 35 -6.53 -17.08 -44.73
C LYS A 35 -6.42 -16.52 -43.30
N PRO A 36 -5.65 -15.42 -43.08
CA PRO A 36 -5.55 -14.79 -41.78
C PRO A 36 -6.94 -14.46 -41.26
N THR A 37 -7.36 -15.13 -40.19
CA THR A 37 -8.64 -14.84 -39.56
C THR A 37 -8.54 -13.47 -38.90
N GLU A 38 -9.33 -12.49 -39.35
CA GLU A 38 -9.38 -11.17 -38.75
C GLU A 38 -9.67 -11.29 -37.24
N MET A 39 -8.88 -10.58 -36.43
CA MET A 39 -8.99 -10.64 -34.98
C MET A 39 -10.24 -9.88 -34.53
N GLN A 40 -11.10 -10.54 -33.76
CA GLN A 40 -12.32 -9.92 -33.26
C GLN A 40 -12.00 -8.83 -32.24
N ALA A 41 -12.70 -7.69 -32.33
CA ALA A 41 -12.64 -6.65 -31.33
C ALA A 41 -13.19 -7.13 -29.97
N ALA A 42 -12.61 -6.66 -28.87
CA ALA A 42 -13.16 -6.86 -27.54
C ALA A 42 -14.53 -6.19 -27.44
N ARG A 43 -15.40 -6.72 -26.57
CA ARG A 43 -16.68 -6.05 -26.32
C ARG A 43 -16.41 -4.71 -25.64
N CYS A 44 -17.08 -3.67 -26.11
CA CYS A 44 -17.12 -2.38 -25.41
C CYS A 44 -17.63 -2.60 -23.99
N THR A 45 -16.82 -2.21 -23.02
CA THR A 45 -17.21 -2.17 -21.61
C THR A 45 -17.89 -0.83 -21.36
N LYS A 46 -18.92 -0.82 -20.50
CA LYS A 46 -19.48 0.47 -20.03
C LYS A 46 -18.33 1.34 -19.50
N PRO A 47 -18.34 2.66 -19.76
CA PRO A 47 -17.35 3.56 -19.19
C PRO A 47 -17.36 3.37 -17.68
N ASN A 48 -16.28 2.81 -17.17
CA ASN A 48 -16.14 2.60 -15.75
C ASN A 48 -15.63 3.91 -15.17
N ASN A 49 -16.28 4.36 -14.08
CA ASN A 49 -15.84 5.50 -13.27
C ASN A 49 -14.59 5.12 -12.46
N PHE A 50 -13.58 4.56 -13.12
CA PHE A 50 -12.30 4.36 -12.49
C PHE A 50 -11.74 5.74 -12.15
N LYS A 51 -11.16 5.84 -10.96
CA LYS A 51 -10.35 6.98 -10.56
C LYS A 51 -8.93 6.46 -10.35
N GLN A 52 -7.96 7.34 -10.51
CA GLN A 52 -6.57 7.04 -10.18
C GLN A 52 -6.46 6.57 -8.73
N VAL A 53 -5.50 5.69 -8.51
CA VAL A 53 -5.17 5.22 -7.18
C VAL A 53 -4.76 6.38 -6.28
N LYS A 54 -5.44 6.47 -5.14
CA LYS A 54 -5.06 7.30 -4.01
C LYS A 54 -4.99 6.41 -2.78
N VAL A 55 -4.03 6.66 -1.91
CA VAL A 55 -3.79 5.85 -0.70
C VAL A 55 -5.03 5.80 0.21
N LYS A 56 -5.80 6.90 0.24
CA LYS A 56 -7.11 7.01 0.92
C LYS A 56 -8.32 6.64 0.06
N GLY A 57 -8.14 6.39 -1.23
CA GLY A 57 -9.23 6.09 -2.14
C GLY A 57 -9.80 4.70 -1.88
N SER A 58 -11.12 4.60 -1.72
CA SER A 58 -11.84 3.33 -1.94
C SER A 58 -11.79 2.88 -3.42
N ASN A 59 -11.34 3.76 -4.31
CA ASN A 59 -11.38 3.62 -5.77
C ASN A 59 -10.11 2.97 -6.33
N TRP A 60 -9.75 1.80 -5.82
CA TRP A 60 -8.69 1.00 -6.45
C TRP A 60 -9.18 0.46 -7.78
N VAL A 61 -8.37 0.60 -8.84
CA VAL A 61 -8.66 -0.06 -10.12
C VAL A 61 -8.79 -1.56 -9.88
N ASN A 62 -9.90 -2.15 -10.33
CA ASN A 62 -10.23 -3.55 -10.16
C ASN A 62 -10.73 -4.10 -11.50
N VAL A 63 -9.77 -4.56 -12.31
CA VAL A 63 -9.94 -4.97 -13.70
C VAL A 63 -9.53 -6.42 -13.94
N TYR A 64 -9.05 -7.15 -12.93
CA TYR A 64 -8.59 -8.54 -13.07
C TYR A 64 -9.65 -9.52 -13.60
N LYS A 65 -10.95 -9.18 -13.49
CA LYS A 65 -12.06 -9.97 -14.05
C LYS A 65 -12.41 -9.59 -15.49
N MET A 66 -11.94 -8.44 -15.96
CA MET A 66 -12.26 -7.84 -17.25
C MET A 66 -10.99 -7.84 -18.11
N GLU A 67 -10.73 -8.98 -18.76
CA GLU A 67 -9.48 -9.26 -19.46
C GLU A 67 -9.03 -8.16 -20.43
N ALA A 68 -9.95 -7.58 -21.22
CA ALA A 68 -9.63 -6.47 -22.12
C ALA A 68 -9.26 -5.16 -21.41
N GLN A 69 -9.89 -4.87 -20.25
CA GLN A 69 -9.54 -3.70 -19.45
C GLN A 69 -8.20 -3.88 -18.74
N LEU A 70 -7.90 -5.08 -18.24
CA LEU A 70 -6.58 -5.38 -17.69
C LEU A 70 -5.48 -5.30 -18.78
N ALA A 71 -5.77 -5.80 -19.99
CA ALA A 71 -4.85 -5.66 -21.11
C ALA A 71 -4.58 -4.18 -21.44
N ALA A 72 -5.64 -3.36 -21.54
CA ALA A 72 -5.53 -1.91 -21.74
C ALA A 72 -4.74 -1.23 -20.61
N TYR A 73 -4.99 -1.60 -19.36
CA TYR A 73 -4.35 -1.03 -18.18
C TYR A 73 -2.84 -1.32 -18.10
N LEU A 74 -2.39 -2.39 -18.77
CA LEU A 74 -0.98 -2.75 -18.97
C LEU A 74 -0.42 -2.29 -20.34
N SER A 75 -1.20 -1.50 -21.10
CA SER A 75 -0.87 -1.00 -22.44
C SER A 75 -0.69 -2.08 -23.52
N PHE A 76 -1.33 -3.25 -23.36
CA PHE A 76 -1.38 -4.28 -24.40
C PHE A 76 -2.43 -3.96 -25.46
N LYS A 77 -2.13 -4.30 -26.71
CA LYS A 77 -3.04 -4.14 -27.86
C LYS A 77 -4.03 -5.28 -27.96
N THR A 78 -3.70 -6.45 -27.41
CA THR A 78 -4.57 -7.63 -27.47
C THR A 78 -4.64 -8.35 -26.13
N THR A 79 -5.74 -9.06 -25.89
CA THR A 79 -5.80 -9.99 -24.74
C THR A 79 -4.88 -11.21 -24.92
N SER A 80 -4.41 -11.49 -26.14
CA SER A 80 -3.40 -12.53 -26.39
C SER A 80 -2.09 -12.14 -25.70
N GLU A 81 -1.65 -10.89 -25.84
CA GLU A 81 -0.43 -10.38 -25.19
C GLU A 81 -0.54 -10.47 -23.66
N LEU A 82 -1.68 -10.09 -23.09
CA LEU A 82 -1.95 -10.28 -21.67
C LEU A 82 -1.81 -11.74 -21.24
N ARG A 83 -2.37 -12.69 -22.00
CA ARG A 83 -2.28 -14.13 -21.69
C ARG A 83 -0.84 -14.63 -21.76
N GLN A 84 -0.09 -14.23 -22.78
CA GLN A 84 1.33 -14.58 -22.95
C GLN A 84 2.16 -14.05 -21.77
N PHE A 85 1.94 -12.79 -21.39
CA PHE A 85 2.66 -12.17 -20.28
C PHE A 85 2.30 -12.81 -18.92
N ALA A 86 1.02 -13.12 -18.69
CA ALA A 86 0.54 -13.71 -17.44
C ALA A 86 1.14 -15.09 -17.13
N ILE A 87 1.63 -15.81 -18.15
CA ILE A 87 2.31 -17.11 -17.99
C ILE A 87 3.83 -17.03 -18.15
N SER A 88 4.40 -15.82 -18.15
CA SER A 88 5.84 -15.60 -18.14
C SER A 88 6.45 -15.89 -16.77
N TRP A 89 7.77 -16.08 -16.72
CA TRP A 89 8.48 -16.34 -15.46
C TRP A 89 8.22 -15.28 -14.38
N VAL A 90 8.03 -14.02 -14.76
CA VAL A 90 7.79 -12.92 -13.82
C VAL A 90 6.51 -13.14 -13.02
N CYS A 91 5.40 -13.42 -13.72
CA CYS A 91 4.11 -13.64 -13.08
C CYS A 91 4.08 -14.93 -12.28
N LEU A 92 4.65 -16.01 -12.82
CA LEU A 92 4.64 -17.34 -12.18
C LEU A 92 5.53 -17.40 -10.94
N SER A 93 6.67 -16.68 -10.96
CA SER A 93 7.56 -16.52 -9.81
C SER A 93 6.89 -15.71 -8.69
N ALA A 94 6.27 -14.58 -9.03
CA ALA A 94 5.57 -13.74 -8.06
C ALA A 94 4.34 -14.45 -7.44
N GLU A 95 3.60 -15.24 -8.23
CA GLU A 95 2.42 -16.00 -7.76
C GLU A 95 2.73 -16.89 -6.55
N ARG A 96 3.93 -17.49 -6.52
CA ARG A 96 4.44 -18.37 -5.45
C ARG A 96 4.26 -17.76 -4.06
N TYR A 97 4.51 -16.46 -3.93
CA TYR A 97 4.43 -15.75 -2.64
C TYR A 97 3.11 -15.01 -2.47
N PHE A 98 2.52 -14.55 -3.58
CA PHE A 98 1.33 -13.72 -3.57
C PHE A 98 0.06 -14.48 -3.18
N ALA A 99 -0.21 -15.65 -3.78
CA ALA A 99 -1.54 -16.24 -3.78
C ALA A 99 -2.07 -16.55 -2.37
N ALA A 100 -1.24 -17.18 -1.53
CA ALA A 100 -1.59 -17.49 -0.15
C ALA A 100 -1.68 -16.21 0.71
N ALA A 101 -0.66 -15.35 0.63
CA ALA A 101 -0.59 -14.14 1.46
C ALA A 101 -1.71 -13.13 1.12
N ALA A 102 -2.12 -13.01 -0.15
CA ALA A 102 -3.17 -12.09 -0.58
C ALA A 102 -4.60 -12.59 -0.31
N LYS A 103 -4.80 -13.84 0.12
CA LYS A 103 -6.13 -14.47 0.25
C LYS A 103 -7.02 -13.78 1.29
N GLY A 104 -7.93 -12.91 0.86
CA GLY A 104 -8.80 -12.14 1.77
C GLY A 104 -8.11 -10.93 2.39
N LEU A 105 -6.91 -10.59 1.91
CA LEU A 105 -6.22 -9.35 2.29
C LEU A 105 -6.80 -8.19 1.48
N ALA A 106 -7.07 -7.06 2.13
CA ALA A 106 -7.53 -5.87 1.42
C ALA A 106 -6.35 -5.18 0.73
N LYS A 107 -6.53 -4.75 -0.53
CA LYS A 107 -5.46 -4.10 -1.33
C LYS A 107 -4.81 -2.92 -0.61
N LYS A 108 -5.60 -2.12 0.13
CA LYS A 108 -5.11 -0.98 0.91
C LYS A 108 -3.99 -1.33 1.91
N GLN A 109 -3.98 -2.55 2.45
CA GLN A 109 -3.03 -2.94 3.51
C GLN A 109 -1.58 -3.00 3.03
N PRO A 110 -1.21 -3.79 2.00
CA PRO A 110 0.15 -3.77 1.47
C PRO A 110 0.52 -2.43 0.83
N PHE A 111 -0.47 -1.66 0.33
CA PHE A 111 -0.18 -0.43 -0.38
C PHE A 111 0.14 0.72 0.58
N ARG A 112 -0.58 0.81 1.70
CA ARG A 112 -0.20 1.68 2.82
C ARG A 112 1.20 1.33 3.32
N PHE A 113 1.50 0.04 3.46
CA PHE A 113 2.84 -0.40 3.86
C PHE A 113 3.92 0.07 2.86
N LEU A 114 3.66 -0.03 1.55
CA LEU A 114 4.56 0.46 0.49
C LEU A 114 4.70 1.98 0.42
N ASP A 115 3.71 2.71 0.92
CA ASP A 115 3.69 4.17 0.89
C ASP A 115 4.61 4.78 1.97
N THR A 116 4.82 4.07 3.08
CA THR A 116 5.72 4.49 4.16
C THR A 116 7.20 4.22 3.84
N ILE A 117 8.09 5.12 4.28
CA ILE A 117 9.56 4.93 4.19
C ILE A 117 10.00 3.68 4.97
N GLY A 118 9.49 3.50 6.19
CA GLY A 118 9.82 2.36 7.03
C GLY A 118 9.40 1.02 6.42
N GLY A 119 8.25 0.97 5.76
CA GLY A 119 7.81 -0.22 5.03
C GLY A 119 8.68 -0.54 3.82
N ARG A 120 9.12 0.47 3.05
CA ARG A 120 10.06 0.27 1.93
C ARG A 120 11.42 -0.25 2.39
N ARG A 121 12.01 0.34 3.44
CA ARG A 121 13.29 -0.13 4.02
C ARG A 121 13.21 -1.58 4.50
N GLN A 122 12.11 -1.98 5.13
CA GLN A 122 11.89 -3.37 5.53
C GLN A 122 11.87 -4.34 4.33
N ILE A 123 11.34 -3.91 3.18
CA ILE A 123 11.32 -4.73 1.96
C ILE A 123 12.72 -4.87 1.37
N GLU A 124 13.48 -3.79 1.28
CA GLU A 124 14.85 -3.75 0.74
C GLU A 124 15.80 -4.67 1.52
N GLY A 125 15.59 -4.81 2.83
CA GLY A 125 16.36 -5.72 3.69
C GLY A 125 16.16 -7.22 3.38
N VAL A 126 15.12 -7.60 2.63
CA VAL A 126 14.79 -9.00 2.35
C VAL A 126 15.19 -9.39 0.92
N LYS A 127 16.28 -10.15 0.78
CA LYS A 127 16.83 -10.52 -0.53
C LYS A 127 16.18 -11.76 -1.16
N ASP A 128 15.98 -12.82 -0.36
CA ASP A 128 15.71 -14.16 -0.89
C ASP A 128 14.25 -14.61 -0.73
N SER A 129 13.73 -14.61 0.50
CA SER A 129 12.45 -15.25 0.81
C SER A 129 11.62 -14.43 1.80
N PRO A 130 10.49 -13.83 1.37
CA PRO A 130 9.64 -13.05 2.26
C PRO A 130 8.92 -13.92 3.29
N VAL A 131 8.68 -15.20 2.99
CA VAL A 131 8.03 -16.13 3.93
C VAL A 131 8.96 -16.57 5.07
N THR A 132 10.28 -16.46 4.87
CA THR A 132 11.28 -16.74 5.91
C THR A 132 11.54 -15.50 6.75
N ALA A 133 11.52 -14.31 6.13
CA ALA A 133 11.66 -13.04 6.85
C ALA A 133 10.44 -12.71 7.71
N TRP A 134 9.24 -13.06 7.22
CA TRP A 134 7.97 -12.78 7.88
C TRP A 134 7.12 -14.04 7.99
N PRO A 135 7.56 -15.03 8.78
CA PRO A 135 6.83 -16.27 8.94
C PRO A 135 5.49 -16.00 9.64
N TYR A 136 4.46 -16.74 9.23
CA TYR A 136 3.19 -16.79 9.94
C TYR A 136 2.58 -18.19 9.81
N THR A 137 1.85 -18.62 10.83
CA THR A 137 1.15 -19.90 10.86
C THR A 137 -0.36 -19.71 11.10
N ALA A 138 -1.13 -20.79 11.06
CA ALA A 138 -2.57 -20.73 11.29
C ALA A 138 -2.91 -20.47 12.78
N GLU A 139 -1.96 -20.78 13.67
CA GLU A 139 -2.07 -20.65 15.12
C GLU A 139 -1.80 -19.22 15.60
N ASP A 140 -1.14 -18.39 14.78
CA ASP A 140 -0.87 -16.99 15.10
C ASP A 140 -2.16 -16.18 15.28
N ARG A 141 -2.11 -15.12 16.08
CA ARG A 141 -3.20 -14.14 16.17
C ARG A 141 -3.50 -13.55 14.80
N MET A 142 -4.78 -13.29 14.53
CA MET A 142 -5.25 -12.78 13.23
C MET A 142 -4.52 -11.50 12.81
N ASP A 143 -4.26 -10.58 13.74
CA ASP A 143 -3.54 -9.33 13.47
C ASP A 143 -2.09 -9.59 13.07
N THR A 144 -1.42 -10.53 13.74
CA THR A 144 -0.07 -10.98 13.38
C THR A 144 -0.06 -11.56 11.97
N GLN A 145 -0.99 -12.46 11.65
CA GLN A 145 -1.11 -13.05 10.32
C GLN A 145 -1.32 -11.96 9.26
N ILE A 146 -2.25 -11.02 9.50
CA ILE A 146 -2.52 -9.90 8.58
C ILE A 146 -1.27 -9.05 8.39
N ASN A 147 -0.55 -8.75 9.47
CA ASN A 147 0.67 -7.93 9.44
C ASN A 147 1.76 -8.59 8.59
N GLN A 148 2.07 -9.88 8.81
CA GLN A 148 3.09 -10.57 8.01
C GLN A 148 2.65 -10.73 6.55
N ARG A 149 1.38 -11.05 6.32
CA ARG A 149 0.83 -11.20 4.98
C ARG A 149 0.87 -9.92 4.16
N LYS A 150 0.58 -8.75 4.76
CA LYS A 150 0.72 -7.46 4.04
C LYS A 150 2.18 -7.19 3.64
N LYS A 151 3.16 -7.53 4.48
CA LYS A 151 4.59 -7.39 4.17
C LYS A 151 5.01 -8.31 3.02
N ILE A 152 4.62 -9.58 3.07
CA ILE A 152 4.90 -10.55 2.00
C ILE A 152 4.32 -10.09 0.66
N VAL A 153 3.07 -9.62 0.66
CA VAL A 153 2.45 -9.13 -0.58
C VAL A 153 3.15 -7.86 -1.07
N ALA A 154 3.44 -6.90 -0.20
CA ALA A 154 4.16 -5.69 -0.57
C ALA A 154 5.53 -5.99 -1.20
N TRP A 155 6.32 -6.86 -0.56
CA TRP A 155 7.60 -7.33 -1.10
C TRP A 155 7.44 -7.99 -2.47
N CYS A 156 6.42 -8.85 -2.62
CA CYS A 156 6.15 -9.53 -3.89
C CYS A 156 5.85 -8.55 -5.02
N LEU A 157 5.08 -7.48 -4.75
CA LEU A 157 4.78 -6.45 -5.75
C LEU A 157 6.04 -5.67 -6.15
N VAL A 158 6.89 -5.29 -5.19
CA VAL A 158 8.16 -4.59 -5.46
C VAL A 158 9.12 -5.47 -6.27
N LYS A 159 9.31 -6.73 -5.84
CA LYS A 159 10.13 -7.72 -6.53
C LYS A 159 9.64 -7.93 -7.96
N MET A 160 8.33 -8.07 -8.15
CA MET A 160 7.73 -8.25 -9.47
C MET A 160 8.03 -7.05 -10.38
N VAL A 161 7.97 -5.81 -9.89
CA VAL A 161 8.31 -4.63 -10.72
C VAL A 161 9.74 -4.70 -11.24
N ALA A 162 10.72 -4.99 -10.37
CA ALA A 162 12.11 -5.17 -10.79
C ALA A 162 12.30 -6.34 -11.77
N ASP A 163 11.56 -7.44 -11.57
CA ASP A 163 11.56 -8.59 -12.48
C ASP A 163 10.95 -8.25 -13.85
N ILE A 164 9.95 -7.36 -13.92
CA ILE A 164 9.38 -6.86 -15.18
C ILE A 164 10.41 -6.02 -15.95
N GLU A 165 11.16 -5.17 -15.26
CA GLU A 165 12.24 -4.39 -15.89
C GLU A 165 13.29 -5.32 -16.50
N THR A 166 13.71 -6.34 -15.74
CA THR A 166 14.64 -7.38 -16.20
C THR A 166 14.06 -8.13 -17.41
N TYR A 167 12.79 -8.52 -17.35
CA TYR A 167 12.08 -9.18 -18.46
C TYR A 167 12.06 -8.32 -19.72
N ASN A 168 11.80 -7.02 -19.58
CA ASN A 168 11.72 -6.08 -20.69
C ASN A 168 13.09 -5.83 -21.35
N GLN A 169 14.19 -5.99 -20.62
CA GLN A 169 15.56 -5.82 -21.11
C GLN A 169 16.18 -7.12 -21.63
N ALA A 170 15.70 -8.28 -21.19
CA ALA A 170 16.24 -9.58 -21.56
C ALA A 170 15.94 -9.97 -23.02
N THR A 171 16.78 -10.84 -23.58
CA THR A 171 16.54 -11.42 -24.91
C THR A 171 15.37 -12.39 -24.89
N VAL A 172 14.83 -12.69 -26.07
CA VAL A 172 13.72 -13.65 -26.24
C VAL A 172 14.15 -15.04 -25.76
N GLU A 173 15.39 -15.46 -26.03
CA GLU A 173 15.94 -16.75 -25.63
C GLU A 173 16.07 -16.85 -24.10
N ALA A 174 16.58 -15.79 -23.46
CA ALA A 174 16.72 -15.74 -22.01
C ALA A 174 15.35 -15.79 -21.30
N ASN A 175 14.36 -15.04 -21.81
CA ASN A 175 13.02 -15.06 -21.29
C ASN A 175 12.30 -16.40 -21.53
N ASN A 176 12.53 -17.04 -22.68
CA ASN A 176 12.05 -18.39 -22.97
C ASN A 176 12.57 -19.41 -21.95
N LEU A 177 13.88 -19.41 -21.72
CA LEU A 177 14.52 -20.34 -20.80
C LEU A 177 13.95 -20.20 -19.38
N LYS A 178 13.92 -18.98 -18.85
CA LYS A 178 13.36 -18.71 -17.51
C LYS A 178 11.87 -19.04 -17.43
N THR A 179 11.11 -18.71 -18.46
CA THR A 179 9.66 -18.99 -18.50
C THR A 179 9.38 -20.48 -18.48
N HIS A 180 10.13 -21.28 -19.26
CA HIS A 180 9.98 -22.73 -19.24
C HIS A 180 10.32 -23.31 -17.87
N GLN A 181 11.41 -22.87 -17.23
CA GLN A 181 11.79 -23.30 -15.89
C GLN A 181 10.69 -23.00 -14.86
N GLU A 182 10.17 -21.76 -14.84
CA GLU A 182 9.10 -21.39 -13.91
C GLU A 182 7.77 -22.06 -14.22
N GLN A 183 7.45 -22.34 -15.48
CA GLN A 183 6.27 -23.13 -15.83
C GLN A 183 6.34 -24.55 -15.26
N GLN A 184 7.48 -25.22 -15.36
CA GLN A 184 7.66 -26.54 -14.74
C GLN A 184 7.55 -26.47 -13.22
N ALA A 185 8.23 -25.49 -12.60
CA ALA A 185 8.16 -25.29 -11.15
C ALA A 185 6.73 -24.96 -10.69
N PHE A 186 5.96 -24.20 -11.48
CA PHE A 186 4.57 -23.89 -11.21
C PHE A 186 3.68 -25.13 -11.30
N LEU A 187 3.85 -25.98 -12.31
CA LEU A 187 3.10 -27.24 -12.42
C LEU A 187 3.36 -28.15 -11.21
N GLU A 188 4.60 -28.26 -10.76
CA GLU A 188 4.95 -29.05 -9.58
C GLU A 188 4.32 -28.46 -8.30
N ARG A 189 4.38 -27.14 -8.10
CA ARG A 189 3.75 -26.44 -6.98
C ARG A 189 2.23 -26.67 -6.91
N HIS A 190 1.58 -26.82 -8.07
CA HIS A 190 0.14 -26.89 -8.20
C HIS A 190 -0.39 -28.29 -8.60
N LYS A 191 0.43 -29.33 -8.51
CA LYS A 191 0.07 -30.71 -8.95
C LYS A 191 -1.13 -31.32 -8.23
N ASP A 192 -1.42 -30.84 -7.01
CA ASP A 192 -2.50 -31.32 -6.15
C ASP A 192 -3.68 -30.35 -6.06
N VAL A 193 -3.70 -29.29 -6.88
CA VAL A 193 -4.79 -28.32 -6.87
C VAL A 193 -6.08 -28.95 -7.40
N ALA A 194 -7.10 -28.97 -6.55
CA ALA A 194 -8.45 -29.36 -6.92
C ALA A 194 -9.32 -28.12 -7.20
N SER A 195 -10.21 -28.24 -8.18
CA SER A 195 -11.29 -27.28 -8.39
C SER A 195 -12.25 -27.27 -7.20
N LYS A 196 -13.14 -26.26 -7.12
CA LYS A 196 -14.18 -26.17 -6.08
C LYS A 196 -15.09 -27.41 -6.00
N ASN A 197 -15.16 -28.20 -7.07
CA ASN A 197 -15.99 -29.41 -7.12
C ASN A 197 -15.20 -30.67 -6.74
N GLY A 198 -13.97 -30.53 -6.23
CA GLY A 198 -13.08 -31.64 -5.89
C GLY A 198 -12.40 -32.30 -7.10
N THR A 199 -12.76 -31.93 -8.33
CA THR A 199 -12.09 -32.42 -9.54
C THR A 199 -10.69 -31.83 -9.63
N LYS A 200 -9.67 -32.69 -9.76
CA LYS A 200 -8.28 -32.29 -10.00
C LYS A 200 -8.20 -31.36 -11.21
N LEU A 201 -7.56 -30.20 -11.06
CA LEU A 201 -7.40 -29.25 -12.15
C LEU A 201 -6.20 -29.69 -13.01
N GLU A 202 -6.45 -29.97 -14.29
CA GLU A 202 -5.37 -30.30 -15.22
C GLU A 202 -4.73 -29.01 -15.75
N LEU A 203 -3.61 -28.62 -15.15
CA LEU A 203 -2.81 -27.48 -15.58
C LEU A 203 -1.82 -27.93 -16.65
N LYS A 204 -1.85 -27.24 -17.80
CA LYS A 204 -0.89 -27.43 -18.90
C LYS A 204 -0.49 -26.06 -19.46
N PHE A 205 0.74 -25.96 -19.93
CA PHE A 205 1.25 -24.82 -20.70
C PHE A 205 1.45 -25.24 -22.17
N PRO A 206 1.53 -24.28 -23.10
CA PRO A 206 1.88 -24.58 -24.49
C PRO A 206 3.30 -25.14 -24.59
N GLU A 207 3.51 -26.17 -25.41
CA GLU A 207 4.84 -26.76 -25.64
C GLU A 207 5.78 -25.81 -26.41
N LYS A 208 5.20 -24.93 -27.23
CA LYS A 208 5.96 -23.94 -28.01
C LYS A 208 6.06 -22.63 -27.24
N PRO A 209 7.19 -21.90 -27.39
CA PRO A 209 7.33 -20.53 -26.93
C PRO A 209 6.10 -19.68 -27.23
N VAL A 210 5.67 -18.95 -26.22
CA VAL A 210 4.72 -17.85 -26.37
C VAL A 210 5.50 -16.57 -26.62
N GLY A 211 4.89 -15.58 -27.28
CA GLY A 211 5.52 -14.27 -27.45
C GLY A 211 5.91 -13.63 -26.11
N PHE A 212 6.81 -12.64 -26.16
CA PHE A 212 7.27 -11.90 -24.98
C PHE A 212 6.83 -10.43 -25.03
N PRO A 213 5.53 -10.15 -24.90
CA PRO A 213 5.02 -8.79 -24.95
C PRO A 213 5.48 -8.02 -23.71
N LYS A 214 5.89 -6.78 -23.92
CA LYS A 214 6.42 -5.91 -22.86
C LYS A 214 5.28 -5.07 -22.29
N PRO A 215 4.87 -5.25 -21.03
CA PRO A 215 3.89 -4.36 -20.42
C PRO A 215 4.48 -2.98 -20.19
N SER A 216 3.62 -1.97 -20.18
CA SER A 216 3.95 -0.65 -19.63
C SER A 216 3.37 -0.54 -18.23
N MET A 217 4.25 -0.45 -17.24
CA MET A 217 3.88 -0.49 -15.82
C MET A 217 3.66 0.89 -15.21
N GLY A 218 4.06 1.96 -15.90
CA GLY A 218 4.05 3.31 -15.35
C GLY A 218 5.14 3.51 -14.26
N PRO A 219 4.98 4.51 -13.37
CA PRO A 219 3.82 5.40 -13.29
C PRO A 219 3.78 6.34 -14.51
N PHE A 220 2.59 6.59 -15.05
CA PHE A 220 2.39 7.63 -16.05
C PHE A 220 2.24 8.99 -15.35
N THR A 221 3.37 9.56 -14.94
CA THR A 221 3.41 10.81 -14.14
C THR A 221 2.84 12.00 -14.89
N ASP A 222 2.98 12.03 -16.21
CA ASP A 222 2.34 12.98 -17.13
C ASP A 222 0.81 12.90 -17.10
N LEU A 223 0.27 11.73 -16.75
CA LEU A 223 -1.15 11.49 -16.54
C LEU A 223 -1.57 11.69 -15.09
N GLY A 224 -0.66 11.99 -14.17
CA GLY A 224 -0.92 12.19 -12.74
C GLY A 224 -0.92 10.91 -11.90
N GLU A 225 -0.35 9.82 -12.42
CA GLU A 225 -0.15 8.60 -11.63
C GLU A 225 0.99 8.72 -10.63
N ASN A 226 0.88 7.98 -9.52
CA ASN A 226 1.95 7.78 -8.54
C ASN A 226 2.47 6.34 -8.60
N GLN A 227 3.54 6.06 -7.83
CA GLN A 227 4.18 4.75 -7.80
C GLN A 227 3.24 3.60 -7.37
N LEU A 228 2.21 3.89 -6.56
CA LEU A 228 1.26 2.85 -6.14
C LEU A 228 0.46 2.25 -7.31
N GLU A 229 0.32 2.98 -8.41
CA GLU A 229 -0.38 2.46 -9.60
C GLU A 229 0.43 1.35 -10.29
N VAL A 230 1.75 1.41 -10.22
CA VAL A 230 2.65 0.33 -10.67
C VAL A 230 2.36 -0.96 -9.89
N TYR A 231 2.29 -0.87 -8.56
CA TYR A 231 1.97 -2.01 -7.71
C TYR A 231 0.53 -2.48 -7.89
N ASN A 232 -0.39 -1.55 -8.19
CA ASN A 232 -1.77 -1.85 -8.52
C ASN A 232 -1.89 -2.73 -9.78
N ARG A 233 -1.13 -2.40 -10.84
CA ARG A 233 -1.04 -3.21 -12.06
C ARG A 233 -0.53 -4.62 -11.77
N CYS A 234 0.55 -4.76 -10.99
CA CYS A 234 1.06 -6.06 -10.55
C CYS A 234 0.01 -6.86 -9.78
N TRP A 235 -0.68 -6.22 -8.82
CA TRP A 235 -1.75 -6.86 -8.05
C TRP A 235 -2.87 -7.39 -8.96
N GLU A 236 -3.38 -6.56 -9.87
CA GLU A 236 -4.46 -6.95 -10.78
C GLU A 236 -4.04 -8.08 -11.71
N LEU A 237 -2.79 -8.09 -12.17
CA LEU A 237 -2.24 -9.15 -13.00
C LEU A 237 -2.13 -10.48 -12.24
N LEU A 238 -1.62 -10.48 -11.00
CA LEU A 238 -1.54 -11.69 -10.17
C LEU A 238 -2.93 -12.21 -9.78
N ARG A 239 -3.89 -11.31 -9.54
CA ARG A 239 -5.30 -11.69 -9.34
C ARG A 239 -5.88 -12.33 -10.59
N TYR A 240 -5.58 -11.79 -11.78
CA TYR A 240 -6.01 -12.35 -13.05
C TYR A 240 -5.47 -13.76 -13.26
N LEU A 241 -4.17 -13.99 -13.02
CA LEU A 241 -3.56 -15.31 -13.03
C LEU A 241 -4.27 -16.26 -12.03
N GLY A 242 -4.51 -15.80 -10.81
CA GLY A 242 -5.25 -16.54 -9.78
C GLY A 242 -6.68 -16.93 -10.19
N THR A 243 -7.35 -16.14 -11.06
CA THR A 243 -8.67 -16.55 -11.60
C THR A 243 -8.60 -17.71 -12.59
N GLY A 244 -7.41 -18.03 -13.10
CA GLY A 244 -7.16 -19.19 -13.97
C GLY A 244 -7.52 -20.51 -13.29
N PHE A 245 -7.32 -20.62 -11.98
CA PHE A 245 -7.64 -21.81 -11.18
C PHE A 245 -9.14 -22.07 -10.99
N HIS A 246 -10.01 -21.16 -11.46
CA HIS A 246 -11.45 -21.33 -11.34
C HIS A 246 -12.06 -21.94 -12.60
N ARG A 247 -12.79 -23.05 -12.43
CA ARG A 247 -13.53 -23.74 -13.52
C ARG A 247 -12.58 -24.12 -14.67
N GLN A 248 -13.00 -23.89 -15.91
CA GLN A 248 -12.22 -24.13 -17.13
C GLN A 248 -11.40 -22.90 -17.56
N ASN A 249 -11.21 -21.90 -16.69
CA ASN A 249 -10.53 -20.66 -17.08
C ASN A 249 -9.09 -20.90 -17.54
N TRP A 250 -8.36 -21.80 -16.89
CA TRP A 250 -7.02 -22.19 -17.32
C TRP A 250 -7.02 -22.76 -18.74
N ALA A 251 -7.87 -23.77 -18.98
CA ALA A 251 -8.07 -24.38 -20.30
C ALA A 251 -8.42 -23.33 -21.38
N ASN A 252 -9.26 -22.36 -21.01
CA ASN A 252 -9.76 -21.32 -21.91
C ASN A 252 -8.82 -20.13 -22.11
N ARG A 253 -7.70 -20.04 -21.38
CA ARG A 253 -6.77 -18.90 -21.47
C ARG A 253 -5.32 -19.29 -21.74
N PHE A 254 -4.84 -20.38 -21.14
CA PHE A 254 -3.41 -20.65 -21.00
C PHE A 254 -2.97 -22.02 -21.54
N GLN A 255 -3.91 -22.97 -21.69
CA GLN A 255 -3.56 -24.37 -21.96
C GLN A 255 -2.83 -24.62 -23.30
N SER A 256 -3.08 -23.81 -24.32
CA SER A 256 -2.46 -24.03 -25.64
C SER A 256 -2.22 -22.71 -26.37
N ILE A 257 -1.28 -22.74 -27.32
CA ILE A 257 -0.98 -21.58 -28.17
C ILE A 257 -2.20 -21.14 -28.97
N ALA A 258 -3.04 -22.08 -29.42
CA ALA A 258 -4.28 -21.79 -30.13
C ALA A 258 -5.27 -21.02 -29.26
N VAL A 259 -5.36 -21.36 -27.97
CA VAL A 259 -6.23 -20.66 -27.01
C VAL A 259 -5.68 -19.27 -26.67
N ILE A 260 -4.36 -19.16 -26.46
CA ILE A 260 -3.71 -17.88 -26.19
C ILE A 260 -3.93 -16.91 -27.36
N ASN A 261 -3.75 -17.38 -28.60
CA ASN A 261 -3.87 -16.56 -29.80
C ASN A 261 -5.33 -16.24 -30.19
N ARG A 262 -6.33 -16.89 -29.56
CA ARG A 262 -7.75 -16.49 -29.64
C ARG A 262 -8.08 -15.27 -28.76
N GLY A 263 -7.11 -14.39 -28.54
CA GLY A 263 -7.38 -13.11 -27.89
C GLY A 263 -8.18 -12.17 -28.78
N ARG A 264 -8.49 -11.00 -28.22
CA ARG A 264 -9.26 -9.96 -28.88
C ARG A 264 -8.46 -8.67 -28.92
N LEU A 265 -8.72 -7.84 -29.92
CA LEU A 265 -8.19 -6.49 -29.99
C LEU A 265 -8.77 -5.65 -28.84
N VAL A 266 -7.91 -4.94 -28.13
CA VAL A 266 -8.29 -3.99 -27.08
C VAL A 266 -8.72 -2.69 -27.75
N ASN A 267 -9.91 -2.19 -27.40
CA ASN A 267 -10.44 -0.94 -27.94
C ASN A 267 -10.13 0.21 -26.97
N ASP A 268 -10.14 1.46 -27.45
CA ASP A 268 -9.92 2.66 -26.63
C ASP A 268 -10.86 2.75 -25.43
N THR A 269 -12.12 2.31 -25.60
CA THR A 269 -13.13 2.22 -24.52
C THR A 269 -12.78 1.28 -23.37
N ASN A 270 -11.73 0.45 -23.52
CA ASN A 270 -11.24 -0.42 -22.46
C ASN A 270 -10.19 0.25 -21.57
N PHE A 271 -9.59 1.36 -21.99
CA PHE A 271 -8.61 2.09 -21.19
C PHE A 271 -9.29 2.80 -20.01
N PRO A 272 -8.61 2.89 -18.84
CA PRO A 272 -9.05 3.78 -17.79
C PRO A 272 -9.15 5.23 -18.29
N SER A 273 -10.10 5.99 -17.76
CA SER A 273 -10.43 7.32 -18.29
C SER A 273 -9.29 8.34 -18.24
N TRP A 274 -8.36 8.20 -17.30
CA TRP A 274 -7.16 9.05 -17.24
C TRP A 274 -6.03 8.58 -18.17
N MET A 275 -6.07 7.32 -18.65
CA MET A 275 -5.11 6.77 -19.62
C MET A 275 -5.53 6.99 -21.07
N MET A 276 -6.78 7.38 -21.32
CA MET A 276 -7.21 7.77 -22.66
C MET A 276 -6.57 9.11 -23.03
N GLU A 277 -6.06 9.23 -24.25
CA GLU A 277 -5.68 10.53 -24.81
C GLU A 277 -6.88 11.47 -24.66
N LYS A 278 -6.74 12.49 -23.80
CA LYS A 278 -7.77 13.52 -23.69
C LYS A 278 -7.82 14.20 -25.05
N ALA A 279 -9.00 14.20 -25.68
CA ALA A 279 -9.25 15.07 -26.82
C ALA A 279 -8.74 16.48 -26.45
N PRO A 280 -8.00 17.17 -27.34
CA PRO A 280 -7.36 18.43 -27.02
C PRO A 280 -8.41 19.38 -26.46
N VAL A 281 -8.39 19.57 -25.14
CA VAL A 281 -9.28 20.51 -24.48
C VAL A 281 -8.85 21.88 -25.02
N PRO A 282 -9.76 22.67 -25.62
CA PRO A 282 -9.44 24.01 -26.05
C PRO A 282 -8.78 24.72 -24.87
N LYS A 283 -7.53 25.16 -25.03
CA LYS A 283 -6.78 25.86 -23.98
C LYS A 283 -7.52 27.17 -23.69
N VAL A 284 -8.45 27.14 -22.74
CA VAL A 284 -8.96 28.36 -22.11
C VAL A 284 -7.84 28.81 -21.19
N SER A 285 -7.05 29.78 -21.65
CA SER A 285 -6.01 30.43 -20.86
C SER A 285 -6.68 31.23 -19.74
N SER A 286 -6.99 30.58 -18.62
CA SER A 286 -7.27 31.30 -17.38
C SER A 286 -5.93 31.76 -16.81
N SER A 287 -5.65 33.05 -16.96
CA SER A 287 -4.44 33.74 -16.55
C SER A 287 -4.45 34.19 -15.07
N LEU A 288 -5.28 33.59 -14.21
CA LEU A 288 -5.19 33.81 -12.76
C LEU A 288 -4.50 32.61 -12.10
N GLY A 289 -3.25 32.83 -11.69
CA GLY A 289 -2.45 31.87 -10.95
C GLY A 289 -3.09 31.50 -9.61
N ASN A 290 -3.18 30.19 -9.35
CA ASN A 290 -3.56 29.62 -8.07
C ASN A 290 -2.43 29.79 -7.03
N PHE A 291 -2.03 31.02 -6.72
CA PHE A 291 -1.10 31.33 -5.62
C PHE A 291 -1.80 31.44 -4.26
N GLY A 292 -2.86 30.65 -4.06
CA GLY A 292 -3.65 30.68 -2.84
C GLY A 292 -4.47 29.40 -2.72
N GLN A 293 -3.81 28.25 -2.68
CA GLN A 293 -4.44 27.09 -2.06
C GLN A 293 -4.53 27.40 -0.56
N VAL A 294 -5.60 28.12 -0.19
CA VAL A 294 -6.08 28.16 1.20
C VAL A 294 -6.39 26.72 1.53
N PHE A 295 -5.56 26.08 2.33
CA PHE A 295 -5.83 24.72 2.77
C PHE A 295 -7.10 24.78 3.63
N GLU A 296 -7.97 23.77 3.54
CA GLU A 296 -9.17 23.73 4.42
C GLU A 296 -8.79 23.79 5.91
N SER A 297 -7.54 23.42 6.26
CA SER A 297 -6.95 23.59 7.59
C SER A 297 -6.89 25.04 8.07
N ASP A 298 -6.80 26.03 7.18
CA ASP A 298 -6.78 27.46 7.55
C ASP A 298 -8.12 27.94 8.15
N ARG A 299 -9.16 27.10 8.07
CA ARG A 299 -10.49 27.38 8.62
C ARG A 299 -10.78 26.62 9.93
N LEU A 300 -9.89 25.73 10.36
CA LEU A 300 -10.09 24.95 11.57
C LEU A 300 -9.57 25.73 12.79
N PRO A 301 -10.24 25.63 13.95
CA PRO A 301 -9.72 26.21 15.18
C PRO A 301 -8.38 25.56 15.53
N PRO A 302 -7.37 26.32 15.97
CA PRO A 302 -6.07 25.76 16.33
C PRO A 302 -6.19 24.67 17.39
N ILE A 303 -5.42 23.59 17.23
CA ILE A 303 -5.36 22.50 18.22
C ILE A 303 -4.12 22.62 19.10
N LYS A 304 -4.26 22.23 20.36
CA LYS A 304 -3.13 22.10 21.29
C LYS A 304 -2.56 20.69 21.19
N VAL A 305 -1.31 20.59 20.79
CA VAL A 305 -0.61 19.31 20.66
C VAL A 305 0.62 19.31 21.54
N THR A 306 0.71 18.33 22.43
CA THR A 306 1.89 18.13 23.27
C THR A 306 2.86 17.22 22.55
N ILE A 307 4.15 17.52 22.63
CA ILE A 307 5.21 16.63 22.15
C ILE A 307 6.13 16.29 23.31
N GLN A 308 6.42 15.00 23.46
CA GLN A 308 7.30 14.47 24.48
C GLN A 308 8.39 13.65 23.80
N TRP A 309 9.65 14.01 24.01
CA TRP A 309 10.77 13.12 23.73
C TRP A 309 10.88 12.12 24.87
N ASP A 310 10.85 10.83 24.56
CA ASP A 310 11.23 9.74 25.49
C ASP A 310 12.69 9.27 25.31
N PRO A 311 13.60 9.58 26.27
CA PRO A 311 15.01 9.19 26.17
C PRO A 311 15.25 7.71 26.50
N ILE A 312 14.22 6.97 26.94
CA ILE A 312 14.35 5.60 27.45
C ILE A 312 13.52 4.66 26.58
N VAL A 313 13.97 4.43 25.35
CA VAL A 313 13.64 3.16 24.68
C VAL A 313 14.87 2.30 24.82
N ASN A 314 14.79 1.23 25.63
CA ASN A 314 15.84 0.23 25.84
C ASN A 314 16.29 -0.38 24.49
N LEU A 315 17.16 0.32 23.80
CA LEU A 315 17.75 -0.06 22.53
C LEU A 315 19.27 -0.04 22.73
N ASP A 316 19.96 -0.92 22.03
CA ASP A 316 21.42 -1.11 22.06
C ASP A 316 22.25 0.15 21.68
N GLY A 317 21.60 1.31 21.51
CA GLY A 317 22.20 2.63 21.24
C GLY A 317 22.11 3.65 22.39
N THR A 318 21.61 3.25 23.57
CA THR A 318 21.45 4.17 24.73
C THR A 318 22.77 4.85 25.11
N ASP A 319 23.88 4.11 25.05
CA ASP A 319 25.22 4.63 25.35
C ASP A 319 25.65 5.74 24.38
N ARG A 320 25.28 5.63 23.09
CA ARG A 320 25.62 6.65 22.09
C ARG A 320 24.80 7.93 22.26
N LEU A 321 23.49 7.80 22.51
CA LEU A 321 22.64 8.96 22.76
C LEU A 321 23.10 9.72 24.01
N GLN A 322 23.47 9.00 25.07
CA GLN A 322 24.02 9.62 26.28
C GLN A 322 25.34 10.35 25.98
N LEU A 323 26.23 9.75 25.18
CA LEU A 323 27.50 10.38 24.79
C LEU A 323 27.27 11.69 24.01
N GLU A 324 26.27 11.73 23.13
CA GLU A 324 25.88 12.94 22.40
C GLU A 324 25.33 14.02 23.35
N MET A 325 24.53 13.65 24.36
CA MET A 325 24.07 14.59 25.39
C MET A 325 25.22 15.14 26.24
N GLU A 326 26.18 14.29 26.62
CA GLU A 326 27.39 14.69 27.35
C GLU A 326 28.29 15.60 26.50
N ARG A 327 28.39 15.35 25.18
CA ARG A 327 29.07 16.24 24.25
C ARG A 327 28.34 17.58 24.15
N ALA A 328 27.04 17.59 23.92
CA ALA A 328 26.24 18.82 23.85
C ALA A 328 26.43 19.69 25.10
N SER A 329 26.47 19.07 26.28
CA SER A 329 26.80 19.74 27.54
C SER A 329 28.21 20.37 27.53
N ARG A 330 29.23 19.64 27.07
CA ARG A 330 30.60 20.17 26.92
C ARG A 330 30.71 21.31 25.91
N GLU A 331 29.92 21.27 24.85
CA GLU A 331 29.88 22.28 23.79
C GLU A 331 28.94 23.46 24.12
N ASN A 332 28.30 23.45 25.29
CA ASN A 332 27.28 24.43 25.70
C ASN A 332 26.10 24.54 24.71
N ILE A 333 25.76 23.43 24.05
CA ILE A 333 24.57 23.35 23.20
C ILE A 333 23.35 23.21 24.11
N THR A 334 22.37 24.09 23.92
CA THR A 334 21.14 24.07 24.71
C THR A 334 20.29 22.85 24.36
N VAL A 335 19.95 22.03 25.35
CA VAL A 335 19.04 20.90 25.20
C VAL A 335 17.60 21.37 25.46
N PRO A 336 16.68 21.25 24.49
CA PRO A 336 15.29 21.63 24.68
C PRO A 336 14.59 20.82 25.77
N SER A 337 13.49 21.36 26.32
CA SER A 337 12.67 20.64 27.30
C SER A 337 12.15 19.33 26.71
N ARG A 338 12.11 18.27 27.54
CA ARG A 338 11.60 16.95 27.13
C ARG A 338 10.13 16.97 26.74
N ILE A 339 9.35 17.85 27.37
CA ILE A 339 7.93 18.04 27.08
C ILE A 339 7.76 19.48 26.61
N GLN A 340 7.16 19.64 25.43
CA GLN A 340 6.87 20.93 24.82
C GLN A 340 5.45 20.92 24.25
N ILE A 341 4.85 22.10 24.09
CA ILE A 341 3.64 22.27 23.28
C ILE A 341 4.11 22.73 21.92
N LEU A 342 3.57 22.17 20.84
CA LEU A 342 3.93 22.62 19.50
C LEU A 342 3.57 24.11 19.34
N PRO A 343 4.51 24.96 18.90
CA PRO A 343 4.25 26.39 18.73
C PRO A 343 3.41 26.68 17.47
N TRP A 344 3.18 25.68 16.64
CA TRP A 344 2.41 25.73 15.40
C TRP A 344 1.38 24.60 15.35
N ASP A 345 0.36 24.76 14.51
CA ASP A 345 -0.64 23.73 14.28
C ASP A 345 -0.05 22.65 13.36
N PRO A 346 0.02 21.38 13.79
CA PRO A 346 0.63 20.35 12.97
C PRO A 346 -0.11 20.07 11.67
N ARG A 347 -1.40 20.39 11.58
CA ARG A 347 -2.16 20.20 10.34
C ARG A 347 -1.69 21.10 9.21
N ALA A 348 -0.92 22.16 9.52
CA ALA A 348 -0.32 23.06 8.53
C ALA A 348 0.81 22.39 7.72
N CYS A 349 1.43 21.31 8.23
CA CYS A 349 2.43 20.57 7.46
C CYS A 349 1.74 19.81 6.31
N SER A 350 2.23 20.04 5.11
CA SER A 350 1.70 19.44 3.88
C SER A 350 2.06 17.96 3.73
N THR A 351 3.23 17.57 4.24
CA THR A 351 3.79 16.22 4.17
C THR A 351 4.27 15.74 5.55
N ASP A 352 4.47 14.43 5.66
CA ASP A 352 5.00 13.77 6.85
C ASP A 352 6.47 14.13 7.10
N ALA A 353 7.25 14.27 6.02
CA ALA A 353 8.62 14.75 6.02
C ALA A 353 8.73 16.16 6.60
N GLN A 354 7.88 17.09 6.14
CA GLN A 354 7.83 18.47 6.65
C GLN A 354 7.54 18.48 8.16
N PHE A 355 6.57 17.67 8.61
CA PHE A 355 6.24 17.57 10.03
C PHE A 355 7.42 17.05 10.87
N ARG A 356 8.09 15.98 10.42
CA ARG A 356 9.29 15.45 11.09
C ARG A 356 10.43 16.46 11.13
N ASP A 357 10.63 17.20 10.05
CA ASP A 357 11.66 18.24 9.97
C ASP A 357 11.41 19.38 10.94
N GLU A 358 10.16 19.81 11.11
CA GLU A 358 9.82 20.81 12.12
C GLU A 358 10.03 20.29 13.55
N ILE A 359 9.79 18.99 13.81
CA ILE A 359 10.15 18.36 15.09
C ILE A 359 11.67 18.37 15.28
N ARG A 360 12.45 18.03 14.24
CA ARG A 360 13.93 18.06 14.28
C ARG A 360 14.45 19.45 14.61
N LYS A 361 13.85 20.50 14.02
CA LYS A 361 14.17 21.91 14.34
C LYS A 361 13.80 22.24 15.78
N LEU A 362 12.58 21.89 16.23
CA LEU A 362 12.08 22.15 17.58
C LEU A 362 12.97 21.54 18.66
N PHE A 363 13.50 20.34 18.43
CA PHE A 363 14.40 19.66 19.36
C PHE A 363 15.89 19.89 19.10
N ASN A 364 16.24 20.76 18.14
CA ASN A 364 17.63 21.03 17.76
C ASN A 364 18.43 19.75 17.43
N CYS A 365 17.76 18.79 16.78
CA CYS A 365 18.27 17.44 16.54
C CYS A 365 19.63 17.42 15.83
N LYS A 366 19.84 18.31 14.85
CA LYS A 366 21.10 18.40 14.09
C LYS A 366 22.30 18.77 14.97
N GLU A 367 22.17 19.79 15.80
CA GLU A 367 23.25 20.23 16.69
C GLU A 367 23.51 19.23 17.81
N LEU A 368 22.45 18.56 18.26
CA LEU A 368 22.53 17.52 19.27
C LEU A 368 22.99 16.16 18.72
N GLY A 369 23.17 16.01 17.39
CA GLY A 369 23.62 14.76 16.77
C GLY A 369 22.59 13.63 16.87
N MET A 370 21.30 13.96 16.77
CA MET A 370 20.21 13.00 16.85
C MET A 370 19.24 13.06 15.69
N ASP A 371 18.56 11.96 15.45
CA ASP A 371 17.47 11.84 14.50
C ASP A 371 16.25 11.15 15.15
N ILE A 372 15.09 11.32 14.54
CA ILE A 372 13.83 10.71 14.96
C ILE A 372 13.87 9.23 14.60
N LEU A 373 13.93 8.37 15.61
CA LEU A 373 13.89 6.92 15.43
C LEU A 373 12.46 6.40 15.31
N THR A 374 11.59 6.76 16.26
CA THR A 374 10.15 6.41 16.21
C THR A 374 9.30 7.56 16.70
N MET A 375 8.03 7.54 16.31
CA MET A 375 7.06 8.53 16.74
C MET A 375 5.70 7.88 16.93
N ARG A 376 5.03 8.21 18.03
CA ARG A 376 3.69 7.72 18.37
C ARG A 376 2.76 8.89 18.60
N LEU A 377 1.51 8.74 18.21
CA LEU A 377 0.43 9.69 18.49
C LEU A 377 -0.56 9.05 19.46
N GLU A 378 -0.65 9.60 20.65
CA GLU A 378 -1.70 9.32 21.62
C GLU A 378 -2.78 10.40 21.49
N TYR A 379 -4.06 10.01 21.51
CA TYR A 379 -5.18 10.95 21.55
C TYR A 379 -6.42 10.29 22.17
N TYR A 380 -7.41 11.11 22.52
CA TYR A 380 -8.73 10.66 22.93
C TYR A 380 -9.68 10.69 21.73
N ASP A 381 -10.22 9.52 21.36
CA ASP A 381 -11.22 9.39 20.31
C ASP A 381 -12.61 9.62 20.89
N GLY A 382 -13.24 10.76 20.58
CA GLY A 382 -14.56 11.09 21.13
C GLY A 382 -15.71 10.26 20.56
N LYS A 383 -15.54 9.62 19.42
CA LYS A 383 -16.57 8.73 18.86
C LYS A 383 -16.65 7.43 19.65
N TRP A 384 -15.50 6.86 20.02
CA TRP A 384 -15.44 5.61 20.78
C TRP A 384 -15.26 5.83 22.28
N GLN A 385 -14.98 7.05 22.70
CA GLN A 385 -14.72 7.45 24.08
C GLN A 385 -13.53 6.70 24.68
N THR A 386 -12.49 6.45 23.87
CA THR A 386 -11.31 5.65 24.24
C THR A 386 -10.01 6.39 23.93
N LYS A 387 -8.96 6.10 24.70
CA LYS A 387 -7.60 6.51 24.33
C LYS A 387 -7.08 5.61 23.22
N THR A 388 -6.52 6.22 22.20
CA THR A 388 -5.92 5.56 21.06
C THR A 388 -4.45 5.94 20.98
N ASP A 389 -3.62 4.96 20.62
CA ASP A 389 -2.18 5.11 20.49
C ASP A 389 -1.77 4.49 19.15
N LEU A 390 -1.21 5.32 18.28
CA LEU A 390 -0.85 4.98 16.91
C LEU A 390 0.65 5.15 16.68
N ASN A 391 1.27 4.22 15.96
CA ASN A 391 2.62 4.41 15.45
C ASN A 391 2.56 5.32 14.21
N VAL A 392 3.09 6.53 14.33
CA VAL A 392 3.04 7.56 13.26
C VAL A 392 3.76 7.10 12.00
N GLN A 393 4.79 6.26 12.12
CA GLN A 393 5.52 5.73 10.96
C GLN A 393 4.74 4.68 10.16
N GLU A 394 3.70 4.09 10.77
CA GLU A 394 2.82 3.11 10.13
C GLU A 394 1.56 3.74 9.53
N GLU A 395 1.30 5.00 9.86
CA GLU A 395 0.13 5.76 9.43
C GLU A 395 0.49 6.77 8.34
N LEU A 396 -0.50 7.10 7.50
CA LEU A 396 -0.34 8.17 6.52
C LEU A 396 -0.49 9.51 7.20
N TRP A 397 0.33 10.47 6.84
CA TRP A 397 0.25 11.81 7.44
C TRP A 397 -1.10 12.47 7.24
N GLU A 398 -1.72 12.27 6.08
CA GLU A 398 -3.04 12.81 5.87
C GLU A 398 -4.08 12.11 6.75
N ASP A 399 -3.94 10.82 7.07
CA ASP A 399 -4.86 10.15 8.02
C ASP A 399 -4.68 10.75 9.44
N LEU A 400 -3.43 11.04 9.84
CA LEU A 400 -3.13 11.73 11.09
C LEU A 400 -3.70 13.16 11.10
N ARG A 401 -3.61 13.88 9.98
CA ARG A 401 -4.25 15.20 9.84
C ARG A 401 -5.77 15.12 9.92
N ASP A 402 -6.41 14.13 9.31
CA ASP A 402 -7.86 13.93 9.44
C ASP A 402 -8.24 13.64 10.90
N ILE A 403 -7.49 12.78 11.59
CA ILE A 403 -7.67 12.50 13.03
C ILE A 403 -7.58 13.78 13.85
N MET A 404 -6.57 14.62 13.60
CA MET A 404 -6.37 15.91 14.26
C MET A 404 -7.37 16.99 13.83
N SER A 405 -8.06 16.79 12.71
CA SER A 405 -9.08 17.72 12.18
C SER A 405 -10.48 17.37 12.67
N ASP A 406 -10.70 16.15 13.17
CA ASP A 406 -11.98 15.73 13.73
C ASP A 406 -12.20 16.44 15.09
N PRO A 407 -13.25 17.29 15.21
CA PRO A 407 -13.52 18.01 16.45
C PRO A 407 -13.94 17.10 17.61
N GLY A 408 -14.30 15.83 17.34
CA GLY A 408 -14.55 14.84 18.38
C GLY A 408 -13.28 14.32 19.05
N ASN A 409 -12.11 14.51 18.45
CA ASN A 409 -10.85 14.03 18.98
C ASN A 409 -10.15 15.11 19.80
N SER A 410 -9.48 14.72 20.89
CA SER A 410 -8.79 15.65 21.80
C SER A 410 -7.53 15.05 22.41
N ASP A 411 -6.84 15.82 23.26
CA ASP A 411 -5.69 15.37 24.05
C ASP A 411 -4.53 14.79 23.21
N PHE A 412 -4.26 15.40 22.05
CA PHE A 412 -3.20 14.97 21.15
C PHE A 412 -1.81 15.10 21.80
N LYS A 413 -1.09 13.97 21.84
CA LYS A 413 0.26 13.88 22.35
C LYS A 413 1.13 13.05 21.42
N PHE A 414 2.18 13.67 20.88
CA PHE A 414 3.25 12.94 20.20
C PHE A 414 4.30 12.48 21.20
N THR A 415 4.66 11.20 21.17
CA THR A 415 5.84 10.66 21.86
C THR A 415 6.90 10.31 20.82
N VAL A 416 8.06 10.94 20.91
CA VAL A 416 9.17 10.78 19.95
C VAL A 416 10.32 10.06 20.65
N ALA A 417 10.84 9.00 20.03
CA ALA A 417 12.12 8.41 20.41
C ALA A 417 13.20 8.87 19.44
N MET A 418 14.36 9.22 19.97
CA MET A 418 15.50 9.70 19.20
C MET A 418 16.61 8.65 19.16
N GLU A 419 17.41 8.65 18.09
CA GLU A 419 18.67 7.92 17.97
C GLU A 419 19.82 8.87 17.65
N SER A 420 21.05 8.49 18.00
CA SER A 420 22.26 9.25 17.61
C SER A 420 22.62 8.99 16.15
N PHE A 421 23.09 10.00 15.42
CA PHE A 421 23.73 9.83 14.11
C PHE A 421 25.15 10.42 14.08
N ASP A 422 25.95 10.04 13.07
CA ASP A 422 27.29 10.58 12.89
C ASP A 422 27.24 11.97 12.24
N ARG A 423 27.48 13.03 13.02
CA ARG A 423 27.47 14.42 12.54
C ARG A 423 28.60 14.72 11.56
N ASP A 424 29.71 14.00 11.67
CA ASP A 424 30.90 14.22 10.85
C ASP A 424 30.78 13.53 9.49
N ASP A 425 29.72 12.72 9.27
CA ASP A 425 29.40 12.16 7.98
C ASP A 425 28.67 13.20 7.10
N PRO A 426 29.33 13.80 6.11
CA PRO A 426 28.71 14.82 5.25
C PRO A 426 27.63 14.25 4.34
N THR A 427 27.45 12.92 4.30
CA THR A 427 26.41 12.26 3.52
C THR A 427 25.08 12.14 4.28
N ILE A 428 25.08 12.36 5.59
CA ILE A 428 23.88 12.30 6.42
C ILE A 428 23.20 13.67 6.45
N ASP A 429 22.12 13.80 5.70
CA ASP A 429 21.14 14.86 5.91
C ASP A 429 19.93 14.27 6.63
N ILE A 430 19.67 14.77 7.84
CA ILE A 430 18.52 14.32 8.64
C ILE A 430 17.21 14.97 8.19
N PHE A 431 17.27 16.00 7.35
CA PHE A 431 16.07 16.65 6.85
C PHE A 431 15.54 15.94 5.61
N GLU A 432 14.23 15.69 5.60
CA GLU A 432 13.58 14.87 4.58
C GLU A 432 12.85 15.70 3.51
N ASP A 433 12.42 16.91 3.84
CA ASP A 433 11.71 17.80 2.91
C ASP A 433 12.72 18.58 2.04
N PRO A 434 12.75 18.36 0.72
CA PRO A 434 13.64 19.11 -0.19
C PRO A 434 13.24 20.60 -0.30
N HIS A 435 12.05 20.99 0.17
CA HIS A 435 11.53 22.35 0.11
C HIS A 435 11.66 23.11 1.43
N ASN A 436 12.60 22.72 2.30
CA ASN A 436 12.80 23.19 3.68
C ASN A 436 13.05 24.70 3.89
N ALA A 437 12.81 25.55 2.89
CA ALA A 437 12.98 27.00 2.93
C ALA A 437 11.89 27.74 3.74
N LEU A 438 10.79 27.08 4.12
CA LEU A 438 9.73 27.67 4.94
C LEU A 438 9.89 27.26 6.40
N ASN A 439 10.36 28.18 7.24
CA ASN A 439 10.33 28.03 8.69
C ASN A 439 8.92 28.30 9.18
N LEU A 440 8.18 27.26 9.59
CA LEU A 440 6.84 27.44 10.16
C LEU A 440 6.87 28.21 11.49
N GLY A 441 8.02 28.19 12.19
CA GLY A 441 8.26 28.98 13.40
C GLY A 441 8.35 30.49 13.20
N ASP A 442 8.51 30.98 11.96
CA ASP A 442 8.54 32.42 11.65
C ASP A 442 7.13 32.99 11.40
N LEU A 443 6.09 32.15 11.42
CA LEU A 443 4.71 32.62 11.39
C LEU A 443 4.36 33.25 12.75
N PRO A 444 3.67 34.40 12.78
CA PRO A 444 3.29 35.05 14.03
C PRO A 444 2.56 34.06 14.92
N ALA A 445 3.05 33.88 16.15
CA ALA A 445 2.51 32.94 17.12
C ALA A 445 0.99 33.11 17.22
N LEU A 446 0.24 32.15 16.67
CA LEU A 446 -1.23 32.14 16.70
C LEU A 446 -1.80 31.98 18.12
N PHE A 447 -0.92 31.78 19.10
CA PHE A 447 -1.23 31.67 20.52
C PHE A 447 -0.58 32.81 21.30
N SER A 448 -1.00 34.06 21.06
CA SER A 448 -0.84 35.08 22.09
C SER A 448 -1.80 34.73 23.23
N VAL A 449 -1.27 34.16 24.31
CA VAL A 449 -2.00 34.06 25.57
C VAL A 449 -2.24 35.49 26.03
N ASP A 450 -3.50 35.93 26.08
CA ASP A 450 -3.88 37.19 26.72
C ASP A 450 -3.53 37.09 28.21
N GLU A 451 -2.32 37.49 28.58
CA GLU A 451 -1.97 37.87 29.94
C GLU A 451 -2.62 39.22 30.24
N ASN A 452 -3.93 39.20 30.51
CA ASN A 452 -4.65 40.31 31.12
C ASN A 452 -5.67 39.74 32.11
N VAL A 453 -5.21 39.50 33.34
CA VAL A 453 -6.09 39.49 34.52
C VAL A 453 -5.40 40.30 35.60
N ASP A 454 -5.68 41.59 35.57
CA ASP A 454 -5.39 42.53 36.65
C ASP A 454 -6.56 42.50 37.66
N GLY A 455 -6.20 42.47 38.94
CA GLY A 455 -6.88 43.21 40.00
C GLY A 455 -8.25 42.71 40.50
N HIS A 456 -8.24 41.94 41.60
CA HIS A 456 -9.08 42.32 42.74
C HIS A 456 -8.39 41.98 44.07
N GLU A 457 -7.84 43.01 44.70
CA GLU A 457 -7.55 43.07 46.13
C GLU A 457 -8.85 42.85 46.93
N GLY A 458 -8.82 41.88 47.84
CA GLY A 458 -9.77 41.70 48.91
C GLY A 458 -9.00 41.43 50.19
N GLN A 459 -8.84 42.50 50.97
CA GLN A 459 -8.24 42.54 52.31
C GLN A 459 -9.22 41.97 53.36
N GLU A 460 -8.68 41.68 54.55
CA GLU A 460 -9.32 41.26 55.83
C GLU A 460 -9.30 39.74 56.13
N VAL A 461 -8.88 39.22 57.29
CA VAL A 461 -8.43 39.76 58.60
C VAL A 461 -7.63 38.64 59.31
N GLU A 462 -6.55 39.01 59.99
CA GLU A 462 -5.83 38.17 60.97
C GLU A 462 -6.67 37.90 62.23
N ALA A 463 -6.52 36.71 62.84
CA ALA A 463 -6.09 36.47 64.24
C ALA A 463 -6.49 35.02 64.70
N PRO A 464 -5.95 34.46 65.81
CA PRO A 464 -4.89 33.45 65.72
C PRO A 464 -5.13 32.17 66.57
N ALA A 465 -4.16 31.26 66.49
CA ALA A 465 -3.73 30.29 67.51
C ALA A 465 -4.73 29.25 68.05
N ASN A 466 -4.45 27.97 67.78
CA ASN A 466 -4.25 26.96 68.83
C ASN A 466 -3.62 25.67 68.27
N ALA A 467 -2.56 25.24 68.93
CA ALA A 467 -2.01 23.89 68.95
C ALA A 467 -2.07 23.40 70.42
N PRO A 468 -1.70 22.15 70.77
CA PRO A 468 -1.96 20.84 70.15
C PRO A 468 -2.61 19.87 71.16
N VAL A 469 -3.09 18.70 70.73
CA VAL A 469 -3.24 17.55 71.64
C VAL A 469 -2.62 16.30 71.00
N LEU A 470 -1.52 15.88 71.61
CA LEU A 470 -0.97 14.54 71.60
C LEU A 470 -1.88 13.62 72.43
N GLU A 471 -2.29 12.48 71.88
CA GLU A 471 -2.59 11.30 72.70
C GLU A 471 -1.74 10.13 72.23
N LYS A 472 -0.91 9.65 73.16
CA LYS A 472 -0.23 8.36 73.09
C LYS A 472 -1.10 7.33 73.79
N SER A 473 -1.14 6.17 73.15
CA SER A 473 -1.30 4.80 73.66
C SER A 473 -1.42 4.60 75.19
N ALA A 474 -2.45 3.83 75.55
CA ALA A 474 -2.34 2.70 76.48
C ALA A 474 -2.69 1.42 75.72
#